data_AF-A0A7Y5I1U9-F1
#
_entry.id   AF-A0A7Y5I1U9-F1
#
_cell.length_a   1.000
_cell.length_b   1.000
_cell.length_c   1.000
_cell.angle_alpha   90.00
_cell.angle_beta   90.00
_cell.angle_gamma   90.00
#
_symmetry.space_group_name_H-M   'P 1'
#
loop_
_entity.id
_entity.type
_entity.pdbx_description
1 polymer ?
#
loop_
_entity_poly.entity_id
_entity_poly.type
_entity_poly.pdbx_seq_one_letter_code
_entity_poly.pdbx_strand_id
1 'polypeptide(L)'
;LRASDAGRPDGDTVVWADLLPHLQDFWRLVCEHLEPRQRAGRLKQWLNLMRRRFPEAEQAYQQVRTLTDQQAISWWLDTLQRVGATADGQAPGAPAA
;
A
#
# COMPACT_ATOMS: atom_id res chain seq x y z
N LEU A 1 5.18 -28.22 -4.27
CA LEU A 1 5.32 -27.42 -5.52
C LEU A 1 6.22 -26.23 -5.26
N ARG A 2 7.54 -26.46 -5.24
CA ARG A 2 8.56 -25.40 -5.17
C ARG A 2 8.74 -24.80 -6.58
N ALA A 3 8.71 -23.46 -6.61
CA ALA A 3 9.41 -22.53 -7.48
C ALA A 3 9.64 -22.88 -8.96
N SER A 4 9.21 -21.96 -9.82
CA SER A 4 10.03 -21.48 -10.94
C SER A 4 9.69 -20.01 -11.17
N ASP A 5 10.30 -19.15 -10.36
CA ASP A 5 10.52 -17.75 -10.71
C ASP A 5 11.88 -17.70 -11.41
N ALA A 6 11.84 -17.75 -12.73
CA ALA A 6 13.02 -17.51 -13.55
C ALA A 6 13.19 -15.99 -13.63
N GLY A 7 14.07 -15.46 -12.79
CA GLY A 7 14.38 -14.04 -12.71
C GLY A 7 14.71 -13.44 -14.07
N ARG A 8 13.87 -12.50 -14.50
CA ARG A 8 14.17 -11.57 -15.58
C ARG A 8 14.89 -10.36 -14.96
N PRO A 9 16.12 -10.03 -15.35
CA PRO A 9 16.95 -9.09 -14.60
C PRO A 9 16.71 -7.58 -14.89
N ASP A 10 15.60 -7.21 -15.55
CA ASP A 10 15.28 -5.81 -15.83
C ASP A 10 13.75 -5.60 -15.76
N GLY A 11 13.25 -4.88 -14.74
CA GLY A 11 11.95 -4.19 -14.81
C GLY A 11 10.91 -4.40 -13.69
N ASP A 12 11.06 -5.33 -12.75
CA ASP A 12 9.97 -5.69 -11.81
C ASP A 12 10.24 -5.25 -10.35
N THR A 13 10.81 -4.05 -10.17
CA THR A 13 10.88 -3.48 -8.81
C THR A 13 9.53 -2.85 -8.51
N VAL A 14 8.65 -3.60 -7.86
CA VAL A 14 7.40 -3.06 -7.31
C VAL A 14 7.75 -1.91 -6.38
N VAL A 15 7.33 -0.69 -6.73
CA VAL A 15 7.51 0.47 -5.88
C VAL A 15 6.32 0.65 -4.96
N TRP A 16 6.51 1.37 -3.85
CA TRP A 16 5.44 1.62 -2.88
C TRP A 16 4.20 2.26 -3.50
N ALA A 17 4.39 3.18 -4.47
CA ALA A 17 3.29 3.88 -5.15
C ALA A 17 2.32 2.91 -5.85
N ASP A 18 2.83 1.86 -6.50
CA ASP A 18 2.02 0.85 -7.18
C ASP A 18 1.14 0.04 -6.22
N LEU A 19 1.53 -0.04 -4.94
CA LEU A 19 0.79 -0.79 -3.92
C LEU A 19 -0.39 0.01 -3.34
N LEU A 20 -0.40 1.34 -3.49
CA LEU A 20 -1.41 2.20 -2.86
C LEU A 20 -2.83 1.99 -3.42
N PRO A 21 -3.06 1.85 -4.74
CA PRO A 21 -4.38 1.46 -5.26
C PRO A 21 -4.85 0.12 -4.68
N HIS A 22 -3.95 -0.87 -4.61
CA HIS A 22 -4.26 -2.19 -4.06
C HIS A 22 -4.60 -2.15 -2.55
N LEU A 23 -3.95 -1.27 -1.79
CA LEU A 23 -4.27 -1.00 -0.38
C LEU A 23 -5.72 -0.51 -0.23
N GLN A 24 -6.19 0.36 -1.14
CA GLN A 24 -7.53 0.90 -1.08
C GLN A 24 -8.60 -0.12 -1.48
N ASP A 25 -8.35 -0.92 -2.51
CA ASP A 25 -9.25 -2.03 -2.89
C ASP A 25 -9.32 -3.08 -1.77
N PHE A 26 -8.17 -3.42 -1.17
CA PHE A 26 -8.12 -4.29 0.00
C PHE A 26 -8.94 -3.73 1.17
N TRP A 27 -8.84 -2.43 1.44
CA TRP A 27 -9.63 -1.79 2.49
C TRP A 27 -11.14 -1.84 2.22
N ARG A 28 -11.56 -1.67 0.96
CA ARG A 28 -12.97 -1.83 0.56
C ARG A 28 -13.47 -3.24 0.84
N LEU A 29 -12.71 -4.25 0.40
CA LEU A 29 -13.04 -5.67 0.66
C LEU A 29 -13.10 -5.97 2.17
N VAL A 30 -12.17 -5.41 2.96
CA VAL A 30 -12.18 -5.54 4.41
C VAL A 30 -13.43 -4.92 5.02
N CYS A 31 -13.87 -3.75 4.55
CA CYS A 31 -15.09 -3.11 5.04
C CYS A 31 -16.35 -3.90 4.70
N GLU A 32 -16.39 -4.53 3.53
CA GLU A 32 -17.51 -5.35 3.07
C GLU A 32 -17.63 -6.68 3.82
N HIS A 33 -16.49 -7.34 4.11
CA HIS A 33 -16.49 -8.73 4.58
C HIS A 33 -16.23 -8.90 6.08
N LEU A 34 -15.67 -7.89 6.77
CA LEU A 34 -15.30 -7.98 8.18
C LEU A 34 -16.18 -7.11 9.07
N GLU A 35 -16.37 -7.55 10.31
CA GLU A 35 -17.05 -6.76 11.34
C GLU A 35 -16.25 -5.49 11.67
N PRO A 36 -16.89 -4.36 12.03
CA PRO A 36 -16.22 -3.09 12.28
C PRO A 36 -14.99 -3.17 13.19
N ARG A 37 -15.07 -3.99 14.25
CA ARG A 37 -13.98 -4.18 15.22
C ARG A 37 -12.74 -4.90 14.67
N GLN A 38 -12.88 -5.64 13.56
CA GLN A 38 -11.80 -6.43 12.94
C GLN A 38 -11.08 -5.67 11.82
N ARG A 39 -11.75 -4.68 11.19
CA ARG A 39 -11.27 -3.98 9.99
C ARG A 39 -9.90 -3.34 10.20
N ALA A 40 -9.78 -2.50 11.23
CA ALA A 40 -8.54 -1.77 11.53
C ALA A 40 -7.37 -2.73 11.82
N GLY A 41 -7.63 -3.84 12.53
CA GLY A 41 -6.61 -4.86 12.81
C GLY A 41 -6.09 -5.52 11.55
N ARG A 42 -6.97 -5.82 10.59
CA ARG A 42 -6.59 -6.47 9.33
C ARG A 42 -5.74 -5.57 8.44
N LEU A 43 -6.06 -4.28 8.36
CA LEU A 43 -5.25 -3.29 7.65
C LEU A 43 -3.86 -3.12 8.29
N LYS A 44 -3.82 -2.98 9.62
CA LYS A 44 -2.55 -2.88 10.37
C LYS A 44 -1.69 -4.12 10.19
N GLN A 45 -2.28 -5.31 10.14
CA GLN A 45 -1.56 -6.55 9.88
C GLN A 45 -0.90 -6.53 8.48
N TRP A 46 -1.61 -6.07 7.45
CA TRP A 46 -1.08 -5.99 6.11
C TRP A 46 0.08 -4.99 6.00
N LEU A 47 -0.09 -3.78 6.54
CA LEU A 47 0.98 -2.77 6.62
C LEU A 47 2.20 -3.27 7.41
N ASN A 48 1.97 -4.01 8.51
CA ASN A 48 3.03 -4.57 9.31
C ASN A 48 3.88 -5.60 8.54
N LEU A 49 3.28 -6.34 7.61
CA LEU A 49 4.02 -7.24 6.73
C LEU A 49 4.85 -6.47 5.69
N MET A 50 4.29 -5.40 5.12
CA MET A 50 4.92 -4.61 4.07
C MET A 50 6.13 -3.79 4.56
N ARG A 51 6.12 -3.35 5.82
CA ARG A 51 7.25 -2.59 6.43
C ARG A 51 8.59 -3.33 6.39
N ARG A 52 8.58 -4.65 6.16
CA ARG A 52 9.79 -5.47 5.99
C ARG A 52 10.53 -5.21 4.68
N ARG A 53 9.84 -4.64 3.68
CA ARG A 53 10.35 -4.39 2.33
C ARG A 53 10.30 -2.92 1.93
N PHE A 54 9.37 -2.15 2.49
CA PHE A 54 9.15 -0.75 2.13
C PHE A 54 9.28 0.15 3.36
N PRO A 55 10.28 1.05 3.43
CA PRO A 55 10.39 2.00 4.53
C PRO A 55 9.17 2.95 4.61
N GLU A 56 8.54 3.25 3.47
CA GLU A 56 7.31 4.04 3.40
C GLU A 56 6.15 3.34 4.11
N ALA A 57 6.11 1.99 4.09
CA ALA A 57 5.09 1.23 4.81
C ALA A 57 5.27 1.32 6.33
N GLU A 58 6.50 1.48 6.84
CA GLU A 58 6.72 1.77 8.27
C GLU A 58 6.12 3.12 8.64
N GLN A 59 6.35 4.17 7.83
CA GLN A 59 5.76 5.49 8.08
C GLN A 59 4.22 5.43 8.03
N ALA A 60 3.66 4.75 7.03
CA ALA A 60 2.22 4.54 6.93
C ALA A 60 1.67 3.76 8.15
N TYR A 61 2.37 2.72 8.60
CA TYR A 61 2.01 1.96 9.80
C TYR A 61 2.01 2.83 11.06
N GLN A 62 3.03 3.66 11.25
CA GLN A 62 3.14 4.56 12.40
C GLN A 62 2.00 5.60 12.44
N GLN A 63 1.50 6.03 11.28
CA GLN A 63 0.35 6.93 11.20
C GLN A 63 -0.97 6.21 11.53
N VAL A 64 -1.21 5.04 10.93
CA VAL A 64 -2.49 4.33 11.09
C VAL A 64 -2.62 3.60 12.43
N ARG A 65 -1.52 3.34 13.16
CA ARG A 65 -1.57 2.54 14.40
C ARG A 65 -2.51 3.12 15.45
N THR A 66 -2.67 4.44 15.49
CA THR A 66 -3.57 5.17 16.41
C THR A 66 -5.01 5.25 15.90
N LEU A 67 -5.24 4.99 14.61
CA LEU A 67 -6.57 5.02 14.01
C LEU A 67 -7.31 3.69 14.26
N THR A 68 -8.57 3.80 14.66
CA THR A 68 -9.46 2.66 14.93
C THR A 68 -10.79 2.79 14.21
N ASP A 69 -11.23 4.03 13.98
CA ASP A 69 -12.47 4.34 13.26
C ASP A 69 -12.32 4.10 11.75
N GLN A 70 -13.36 3.53 11.16
CA GLN A 70 -13.38 3.20 9.73
C GLN A 70 -13.29 4.45 8.86
N GLN A 71 -14.04 5.50 9.18
CA GLN A 71 -14.08 6.72 8.39
C GLN A 71 -12.72 7.41 8.44
N ALA A 72 -12.12 7.52 9.62
CA ALA A 72 -10.77 8.06 9.79
C ALA A 72 -9.73 7.30 8.95
N ILE A 73 -9.80 5.95 8.92
CA ILE A 73 -8.90 5.13 8.10
C ILE A 73 -9.15 5.35 6.60
N SER A 74 -10.41 5.43 6.16
CA SER A 74 -10.73 5.71 4.75
C SER A 74 -10.18 7.05 4.28
N TRP A 75 -10.33 8.11 5.10
CA TRP A 75 -9.77 9.44 4.82
C TRP A 75 -8.24 9.45 4.79
N TRP A 76 -7.62 8.71 5.71
CA TRP A 76 -6.18 8.56 5.74
C TRP A 76 -5.65 7.84 4.49
N LEU A 77 -6.32 6.77 4.03
CA LEU A 77 -5.96 6.05 2.81
C LEU A 77 -6.07 6.91 1.55
N ASP A 78 -7.15 7.68 1.41
CA ASP A 78 -7.33 8.64 0.31
C ASP A 78 -6.19 9.68 0.29
N THR A 79 -5.79 10.18 1.46
CA THR A 79 -4.66 11.11 1.59
C THR A 79 -3.33 10.45 1.23
N LEU A 80 -3.09 9.21 1.71
CA LEU A 80 -1.88 8.46 1.41
C LEU A 80 -1.73 8.21 -0.10
N GLN A 81 -2.83 7.88 -0.78
CA GLN A 81 -2.82 7.64 -2.23
C GLN A 81 -2.52 8.92 -3.02
N ARG A 82 -3.08 10.07 -2.62
CA ARG A 82 -2.73 11.36 -3.23
C ARG A 82 -1.25 11.69 -3.08
N VAL A 83 -0.69 11.49 -1.88
CA VAL A 83 0.75 11.75 -1.62
C VAL A 83 1.63 10.79 -2.40
N GLY A 84 1.29 9.50 -2.46
CA GLY A 84 2.07 8.53 -3.24
C GLY A 84 1.98 8.75 -4.75
N ALA A 85 0.83 9.19 -5.27
CA ALA A 85 0.68 9.56 -6.68
C ALA A 85 1.58 10.76 -7.05
N THR A 86 1.79 11.71 -6.14
CA THR A 86 2.74 12.81 -6.39
C THR A 86 4.21 12.37 -6.39
N ALA A 87 4.53 11.27 -5.72
CA ALA A 87 5.90 10.74 -5.68
C ALA A 87 6.29 10.00 -6.98
N ASP A 88 5.30 9.43 -7.70
CA ASP A 88 5.48 8.76 -9.00
C ASP A 88 5.66 9.76 -10.16
N GLY A 89 5.12 10.98 -10.04
CA GLY A 89 5.10 12.00 -11.10
C GLY A 89 6.43 12.65 -11.50
N GLN A 90 7.58 12.23 -10.97
CA GLN A 90 8.91 12.75 -11.32
C GLN A 90 9.75 11.69 -12.05
N ALA A 91 9.27 11.21 -13.18
CA ALA A 91 10.09 10.61 -14.22
C ALA A 91 9.57 11.03 -15.60
N PRO A 92 10.07 12.14 -16.19
CA PRO A 92 9.94 12.30 -17.62
C PRO A 92 10.80 11.21 -18.26
N GLY A 93 10.16 10.18 -18.80
CA GLY A 93 10.74 9.35 -19.84
C GLY A 93 11.14 10.29 -20.98
N ALA A 94 12.39 10.72 -21.00
CA ALA A 94 12.98 11.44 -22.10
C ALA A 94 12.83 10.56 -23.35
N PRO A 95 12.30 11.08 -24.48
CA PRO A 95 12.30 10.32 -25.71
C PRO A 95 13.77 10.14 -26.12
N ALA A 96 14.21 8.88 -26.21
CA ALA A 96 15.47 8.53 -26.82
C ALA A 96 15.45 9.04 -28.27
N ALA A 97 16.38 9.97 -28.55
CA ALA A 97 16.69 10.48 -29.88
C ALA A 97 17.56 9.50 -30.66
#